data_AF-A0A0V0H5R4-F1
#
_entry.id   AF-A0A0V0H5R4-F1
#
_cell.length_a   1.000
_cell.length_b   1.000
_cell.length_c   1.000
_cell.angle_alpha   90.00
_cell.angle_beta   90.00
_cell.angle_gamma   90.00
#
_symmetry.space_group_name_H-M   'P 1'
#
loop_
_entity.id
_entity.type
_entity.pdbx_description
1 polymer ?
#
loop_
_entity_poly.entity_id
_entity_poly.type
_entity_poly.pdbx_seq_one_letter_code
_entity_poly.pdbx_strand_id
1 'polypeptide(L)' 'MVFQKQPLYLHEIGAYYLPETEFVHWSRAHPEYSKSQIVGLINLVSTMKGWKRKSRLEILEKIE' A
#
# COMPACT_ATOMS: atom_id res chain seq x y z
N MET A 1 22.08 -0.73 -22.34
CA MET A 1 20.64 -0.69 -22.04
C MET A 1 20.47 0.06 -20.73
N VAL A 2 20.21 1.36 -20.80
CA VAL A 2 19.96 2.18 -19.61
C VAL A 2 18.49 1.96 -19.27
N PHE A 3 18.20 1.15 -18.26
CA PHE A 3 16.87 1.06 -17.66
C PHE A 3 16.58 2.39 -16.96
N GLN A 4 16.18 3.37 -17.77
CA GLN A 4 15.75 4.67 -17.31
C GLN A 4 14.33 4.49 -16.76
N LYS A 5 14.24 4.55 -15.42
CA LYS A 5 13.01 4.72 -14.61
C LYS A 5 11.80 3.88 -14.99
N GLN A 6 11.60 2.75 -14.31
CA GLN A 6 10.25 2.39 -13.83
C GLN A 6 10.31 1.83 -12.39
N PRO A 7 10.60 2.67 -11.37
CA PRO A 7 10.64 2.23 -9.97
C PRO A 7 9.25 1.94 -9.37
N LEU A 8 8.15 2.35 -10.04
CA LEU A 8 6.80 2.23 -9.46
C LEU A 8 6.32 0.79 -9.29
N TYR A 9 6.56 -0.09 -10.27
CA TYR A 9 5.96 -1.43 -10.28
C TYR A 9 6.50 -2.35 -9.17
N LEU A 10 7.78 -2.25 -8.79
CA LEU A 10 8.35 -3.12 -7.76
C LEU A 10 7.82 -2.80 -6.35
N HIS A 11 7.52 -1.53 -6.05
CA HIS A 11 6.96 -1.14 -4.76
C HIS A 11 5.51 -1.59 -4.59
N GLU A 12 4.70 -1.49 -5.64
CA GLU A 12 3.30 -1.96 -5.64
C GLU A 12 3.23 -3.49 -5.47
N ILE A 13 4.17 -4.21 -6.10
CA ILE A 13 4.35 -5.65 -5.89
C ILE A 13 4.78 -5.95 -4.45
N GLY A 14 5.66 -5.14 -3.86
CA GLY A 14 6.06 -5.26 -2.45
C GLY A 14 4.86 -5.16 -1.51
N ALA A 15 4.05 -4.11 -1.64
CA ALA A 15 2.82 -3.87 -0.87
C ALA A 15 1.86 -5.08 -0.92
N TYR A 16 1.79 -5.76 -2.06
CA TYR A 16 0.95 -6.94 -2.22
C TYR A 16 1.37 -8.12 -1.33
N TYR A 17 2.63 -8.26 -0.96
CA TYR A 17 3.06 -9.36 -0.09
C TYR A 17 3.01 -9.02 1.40
N LEU A 18 2.86 -7.73 1.75
CA LEU A 18 2.80 -7.33 3.15
C LEU A 18 1.55 -7.90 3.86
N PRO A 19 1.69 -8.33 5.13
CA PRO A 19 0.57 -8.56 6.01
C PRO A 19 -0.12 -7.22 6.33
N GLU A 20 -1.42 -7.31 6.61
CA GLU A 20 -2.27 -6.15 6.93
C GLU A 20 -1.64 -5.23 8.01
N THR A 21 -1.05 -5.83 9.04
CA THR A 21 -0.44 -5.14 10.18
C THR A 21 0.76 -4.25 9.80
N GLU A 22 1.40 -4.50 8.67
CA GLU A 22 2.60 -3.78 8.25
C GLU A 22 2.32 -2.67 7.23
N PHE A 23 1.09 -2.59 6.70
CA PHE A 23 0.72 -1.59 5.70
C PHE A 23 0.88 -0.15 6.20
N VAL A 24 0.62 0.09 7.49
CA VAL A 24 0.82 1.40 8.12
C VAL A 24 2.31 1.75 8.18
N HIS A 25 3.17 0.80 8.54
CA HIS A 25 4.61 1.03 8.60
C HIS A 25 5.20 1.26 7.22
N TRP A 26 4.77 0.46 6.23
CA TRP A 26 5.12 0.65 4.83
C TRP A 26 4.72 2.04 4.35
N SER A 27 3.47 2.47 4.60
CA SER A 27 3.00 3.79 4.16
C SER A 27 3.86 4.96 4.67
N ARG A 28 4.42 4.84 5.88
CA ARG A 28 5.31 5.84 6.49
C ARG A 28 6.74 5.78 5.95
N ALA A 29 7.19 4.60 5.55
CA ALA A 29 8.51 4.40 4.94
C ALA A 29 8.55 4.87 3.46
N HIS A 30 7.39 5.15 2.87
CA HIS A 30 7.25 5.51 1.46
C HIS A 30 6.61 6.89 1.24
N PRO A 31 7.29 7.99 1.65
CA PRO A 31 6.78 9.35 1.48
C PRO A 31 6.67 9.78 0.02
N GLU A 32 7.22 9.02 -0.94
CA GLU A 32 7.06 9.24 -2.37
C GLU A 32 5.63 9.04 -2.87
N TYR A 33 4.80 8.29 -2.12
CA TYR A 33 3.37 8.15 -2.42
C TYR A 33 2.56 9.22 -1.71
N SER A 34 1.70 9.88 -2.46
CA SER A 34 0.67 10.74 -1.88
C SER A 34 -0.35 9.91 -1.10
N LYS A 35 -1.00 10.55 -0.12
CA LYS A 35 -2.03 9.91 0.71
C LYS A 35 -3.13 9.23 -0.12
N SER A 36 -3.56 9.85 -1.22
CA SER A 36 -4.56 9.28 -2.13
C SER A 36 -4.07 8.02 -2.85
N GLN A 37 -2.79 7.97 -3.23
CA GLN A 37 -2.18 6.77 -3.83
C GLN A 37 -2.12 5.62 -2.82
N ILE A 38 -1.73 5.90 -1.57
CA ILE A 38 -1.70 4.88 -0.50
C ILE A 38 -3.11 4.36 -0.19
N VAL A 39 -4.11 5.23 -0.11
CA VAL A 39 -5.52 4.82 0.06
C VAL A 39 -5.99 3.94 -1.11
N GLY A 40 -5.61 4.29 -2.34
CA GLY A 40 -5.89 3.47 -3.53
C GLY A 40 -5.28 2.07 -3.43
N LEU A 41 -4.01 1.98 -3.03
CA LEU A 41 -3.30 0.72 -2.81
C LEU A 41 -3.95 -0.14 -1.71
N ILE A 42 -4.30 0.45 -0.57
CA ILE A 42 -5.01 -0.25 0.52
C ILE A 42 -6.34 -0.81 0.02
N ASN A 43 -7.12 -0.02 -0.72
CA ASN A 43 -8.39 -0.48 -1.28
C ASN A 43 -8.20 -1.65 -2.26
N LEU A 44 -7.20 -1.56 -3.14
CA LEU A 44 -6.87 -2.61 -4.10
C LEU A 44 -6.43 -3.90 -3.39
N VAL A 45 -5.43 -3.83 -2.50
CA VAL A 45 -4.93 -5.00 -1.75
C VAL A 45 -6.01 -5.60 -0.88
N SER A 46 -6.83 -4.77 -0.22
CA SER A 46 -7.95 -5.25 0.61
C SER A 46 -8.96 -6.06 -0.20
N THR A 47 -9.24 -5.64 -1.44
CA THR A 47 -10.15 -6.35 -2.35
C THR A 47 -9.54 -7.66 -2.83
N MET A 48 -8.28 -7.61 -3.27
CA MET A 48 -7.56 -8.78 -3.80
C MET A 48 -7.32 -9.86 -2.75
N LYS A 49 -7.04 -9.47 -1.51
CA LYS A 49 -6.79 -10.40 -0.39
C LYS A 49 -8.04 -10.73 0.43
N GLY A 50 -9.20 -10.16 0.12
CA GLY A 50 -10.43 -10.39 0.86
C GLY A 50 -10.36 -9.92 2.32
N TRP A 51 -9.72 -8.79 2.59
CA TRP A 51 -9.63 -8.24 3.94
C TRP A 51 -11.02 -7.94 4.50
N LYS A 52 -11.19 -8.14 5.81
CA LYS A 52 -12.42 -7.75 6.50
C LYS A 52 -12.59 -6.24 6.41
N ARG A 53 -13.84 -5.77 6.33
CA ARG A 53 -14.13 -4.33 6.28
C ARG A 53 -13.53 -3.57 7.47
N LYS A 54 -13.60 -4.16 8.68
CA LYS A 54 -13.07 -3.57 9.91
C LYS A 54 -11.55 -3.34 9.83
N SER A 55 -10.83 -4.40 9.50
CA SER A 55 -9.40 -4.42 9.20
C SER A 55 -8.92 -3.31 8.26
N ARG A 56 -9.58 -3.16 7.10
CA ARG A 56 -9.27 -2.09 6.15
C ARG A 56 -9.46 -0.70 6.76
N LEU A 57 -10.56 -0.48 7.49
CA LEU A 57 -10.85 0.81 8.12
C LEU A 57 -9.84 1.16 9.22
N GLU A 58 -9.42 0.18 10.03
CA GLU A 58 -8.40 0.38 11.06
C GLU A 58 -7.05 0.83 10.48
N ILE A 59 -6.67 0.33 9.30
CA ILE A 59 -5.47 0.81 8.61
C ILE A 59 -5.68 2.23 8.09
N LEU A 60 -6.82 2.50 7.45
CA LEU A 60 -7.12 3.81 6.89
C LEU A 60 -7.11 4.91 7.97
N GLU A 61 -7.64 4.65 9.16
CA GLU A 61 -7.55 5.58 10.31
C GLU A 61 -6.10 5.82 10.75
N LYS A 62 -5.25 4.79 10.74
CA LYS A 62 -3.85 4.91 11.20
C LYS A 62 -2.92 5.66 10.24
N ILE A 63 -3.34 5.81 8.99
CA ILE A 63 -2.66 6.60 7.96
C ILE A 63 -3.33 7.96 7.75
N GLU A 64 -4.44 8.25 8.44
CA GLU A 64 -5.09 9.54 8.40
C GLU A 64 -4.24 10.61 9.09
#